data_AF-X0Y267-F1
#
_entry.id   AF-X0Y267-F1
#
_cell.length_a   1.000
_cell.length_b   1.000
_cell.length_c   1.000
_cell.angle_alpha   90.00
_cell.angle_beta   90.00
_cell.angle_gamma   90.00
#
_symmetry.space_group_name_H-M   'P 1'
#
loop_
_entity.id
_entity.type
_entity.pdbx_description
1 polymer ?
#
loop_
_entity_poly.entity_id
_entity_poly.type
_entity_poly.pdbx_seq_one_letter_code
_entity_poly.pdbx_strand_id
1 'polypeptide(L)' 'PPAFEPNIWPTVEALAEFGPQVVVPAHCTGWRATHALAAAFPDAFIPGSVGTRYILQSDSG' A
#
# COMPACT_ATOMS: atom_id res chain seq x y z
N PRO A 1 12.19 -9.65 -3.19
CA PRO A 1 13.58 -10.16 -3.13
C PRO A 1 14.30 -9.58 -1.90
N PRO A 2 15.20 -10.32 -1.21
CA PRO A 2 15.91 -9.82 -0.03
C PRO A 2 16.61 -8.47 -0.26
N ALA A 3 17.11 -8.26 -1.48
CA ALA A 3 17.78 -7.02 -1.88
C ALA A 3 16.91 -5.75 -1.74
N PHE A 4 15.58 -5.87 -1.75
CA PHE A 4 14.67 -4.73 -1.64
C PHE A 4 14.04 -4.58 -0.25
N GLU A 5 14.27 -5.52 0.67
CA GLU A 5 13.75 -5.40 2.05
C GLU A 5 14.19 -4.14 2.78
N PRO A 6 15.43 -3.63 2.58
CA PRO A 6 15.83 -2.35 3.19
C PRO A 6 14.95 -1.16 2.78
N ASN A 7 14.25 -1.25 1.64
CA ASN A 7 13.40 -0.17 1.14
C ASN A 7 11.97 -0.19 1.71
N ILE A 8 11.58 -1.22 2.48
CA ILE A 8 10.21 -1.32 3.01
C ILE A 8 9.87 -0.11 3.87
N TRP A 9 10.66 0.16 4.92
CA TRP A 9 10.37 1.26 5.84
C TRP A 9 10.54 2.65 5.21
N PRO A 10 11.61 2.94 4.43
CA PRO A 10 11.69 4.20 3.69
C PRO A 10 10.48 4.44 2.78
N THR A 11 9.93 3.39 2.17
CA THR A 11 8.73 3.51 1.33
C THR A 11 7.48 3.77 2.17
N VAL A 12 7.32 3.07 3.31
CA VAL A 12 6.19 3.30 4.23
C VAL A 12 6.20 4.73 4.78
N GLU A 13 7.36 5.24 5.18
CA GLU A 13 7.51 6.60 5.70
C GLU A 13 7.20 7.65 4.64
N ALA A 14 7.72 7.48 3.42
CA ALA A 14 7.41 8.38 2.30
C ALA A 14 5.93 8.35 1.92
N LEU A 15 5.28 7.18 1.98
CA LEU A 15 3.83 7.09 1.79
C LEU A 15 3.07 7.77 2.93
N ALA A 16 3.54 7.71 4.16
CA ALA A 16 2.91 8.40 5.28
C ALA A 16 2.97 9.92 5.13
N GLU A 17 4.10 10.45 4.65
CA GLU A 17 4.24 11.87 4.31
C GLU A 17 3.33 12.27 3.13
N PHE A 18 3.18 11.40 2.13
CA PHE A 18 2.29 11.62 1.00
C PHE A 18 0.80 11.60 1.39
N GLY A 19 0.41 10.85 2.41
CA GLY A 19 -0.96 10.79 2.94
C GLY A 19 -1.99 10.18 1.96
N PRO A 20 -1.78 8.98 1.40
CA PRO A 20 -2.71 8.37 0.46
C PRO A 20 -4.01 7.95 1.14
N GLN A 21 -5.14 8.18 0.46
CA GLN A 21 -6.44 7.65 0.88
C GLN A 21 -6.61 6.16 0.60
N VAL A 22 -5.83 5.61 -0.35
CA VAL A 22 -5.90 4.20 -0.76
C VAL A 22 -4.50 3.66 -1.04
N VAL A 23 -4.19 2.48 -0.51
CA VAL A 23 -2.95 1.72 -0.76
C VAL A 23 -3.30 0.27 -1.08
N VAL A 24 -2.92 -0.20 -2.27
CA VAL A 24 -3.18 -1.57 -2.73
C VAL A 24 -1.87 -2.29 -3.06
N PRO A 25 -1.32 -3.15 -2.17
CA PRO A 25 -0.12 -3.92 -2.47
C PRO A 25 -0.41 -5.02 -3.51
N ALA A 26 0.54 -5.30 -4.40
CA ALA A 26 0.36 -6.27 -5.48
C ALA A 26 1.68 -6.92 -5.94
N HIS A 27 1.55 -8.09 -6.59
CA HIS A 27 2.64 -8.80 -7.28
C HIS A 27 3.94 -8.91 -6.46
N CYS A 28 4.89 -8.01 -6.68
CA CYS A 28 6.24 -8.08 -6.13
C CYS A 28 6.40 -7.42 -4.76
N THR A 29 5.37 -6.70 -4.25
CA THR A 29 5.40 -6.08 -2.93
C THR A 29 5.84 -7.08 -1.86
N GLY A 30 5.30 -8.31 -1.93
CA GLY A 30 5.72 -9.42 -1.08
C GLY A 30 5.21 -9.32 0.35
N TRP A 31 5.25 -10.44 1.06
CA TRP A 31 4.59 -10.60 2.35
C TRP A 31 4.96 -9.56 3.40
N ARG A 32 6.27 -9.34 3.62
CA ARG A 32 6.76 -8.42 4.66
C ARG A 32 6.35 -6.98 4.41
N ALA A 33 6.44 -6.51 3.16
CA ALA A 33 6.04 -5.16 2.82
C ALA A 33 4.51 -5.01 2.86
N THR A 34 3.75 -6.00 2.39
CA THR A 34 2.28 -6.02 2.50
C THR A 34 1.83 -5.89 3.96
N HIS A 35 2.46 -6.62 4.88
CA HIS A 35 2.14 -6.52 6.31
C HIS A 35 2.54 -5.18 6.92
N ALA A 36 3.70 -4.63 6.56
CA ALA A 36 4.12 -3.31 7.01
C ALA A 36 3.14 -2.22 6.55
N LEU A 37 2.70 -2.28 5.29
CA LEU A 37 1.70 -1.36 4.73
C LEU A 37 0.33 -1.51 5.42
N ALA A 38 -0.13 -2.74 5.66
CA ALA A 38 -1.39 -2.98 6.37
C ALA A 38 -1.36 -2.44 7.81
N ALA A 39 -0.23 -2.56 8.50
CA ALA A 39 -0.07 -2.06 9.86
C ALA A 39 0.03 -0.53 9.92
N ALA A 40 0.74 0.08 8.97
CA ALA A 40 0.94 1.53 8.94
C ALA A 40 -0.28 2.31 8.41
N PHE A 41 -1.08 1.70 7.53
CA PHE A 41 -2.20 2.35 6.84
C PHE A 41 -3.52 1.59 7.01
N PRO A 42 -4.00 1.31 8.24
CA PRO A 42 -5.15 0.44 8.45
C PRO A 42 -6.43 0.94 7.76
N ASP A 43 -6.61 2.25 7.62
CA ASP A 43 -7.79 2.85 7.00
C ASP A 43 -7.68 2.99 5.47
N ALA A 44 -6.47 3.08 4.93
CA ALA A 44 -6.23 3.22 3.49
C ALA A 44 -5.89 1.90 2.80
N PHE A 45 -5.54 0.86 3.56
CA PHE A 45 -5.11 -0.42 3.02
C PHE A 45 -6.28 -1.21 2.44
N ILE A 46 -6.13 -1.64 1.18
CA ILE A 46 -7.09 -2.54 0.53
C ILE A 46 -6.32 -3.74 -0.05
N PRO A 47 -6.73 -4.99 0.24
CA PRO A 47 -6.07 -6.16 -0.33
C PRO A 47 -6.27 -6.23 -1.86
N GLY A 48 -5.17 -6.51 -2.58
CA GLY A 48 -5.16 -6.74 -4.01
C GLY A 48 -5.29 -8.21 -4.38
N SER A 49 -6.14 -8.53 -5.37
CA SER A 49 -6.19 -9.85 -6.01
C SER A 49 -6.51 -9.74 -7.50
N VAL A 50 -6.15 -10.76 -8.27
CA VAL A 50 -6.45 -10.83 -9.71
C VAL A 50 -7.97 -10.73 -9.93
N GLY A 51 -8.38 -9.89 -10.88
CA GLY A 51 -9.79 -9.66 -11.20
C GLY A 51 -10.49 -8.63 -10.30
N THR A 52 -9.82 -8.08 -9.29
CA THR A 52 -10.38 -6.98 -8.49
C THR A 52 -10.47 -5.71 -9.33
N ARG A 53 -11.61 -5.03 -9.28
CA ARG A 53 -11.84 -3.71 -9.89
C ARG A 53 -12.11 -2.68 -8.81
N TYR A 54 -11.26 -1.66 -8.72
CA TYR A 54 -11.45 -0.51 -7.85
C TYR A 54 -12.13 0.62 -8.63
N ILE A 55 -13.17 1.22 -8.05
CA ILE A 55 -13.81 2.42 -8.60
C ILE A 55 -13.52 3.53 -7.60
N LEU A 56 -12.70 4.49 -8.01
CA LEU A 56 -12.41 5.68 -7.21
C LEU A 56 -13.33 6.80 -7.67
N GLN A 57 -13.92 7.50 -6.72
CA GLN A 57 -14.75 8.66 -6.97
C GLN A 57 -14.18 9.82 -6.17
N SER A 58 -14.07 10.98 -6.81
CA SER A 58 -13.79 12.22 -6.09
C SER A 58 -15.12 12.80 -5.64
N ASP A 59 -15.28 13.05 -4.35
CA ASP A 59 -16.31 13.99 -3.92
C ASP A 59 -15.85 15.40 -4.28
N SER A 60 -16.63 16.07 -5.12
CA SER A 60 -16.47 17.49 -5.42
C SER A 60 -17.18 18.29 -4.32
N GLY A 61 -16.64 18.25 -3.10
CA GLY A 61 -17.05 19.15 -2.02
C GLY A 61 -16.56 20.56 -2.28
#